data_AF-A0A377I331-F1
#
_entry.id   AF-A0A377I331-F1
#
_cell.length_a   1.000
_cell.length_b   1.000
_cell.length_c   1.000
_cell.angle_alpha   90.00
_cell.angle_beta   90.00
_cell.angle_gamma   90.00
#
_symmetry.space_group_name_H-M   'P 1'
#
loop_
_entity.id
_entity.type
_entity.pdbx_description
1 polymer ?
#
loop_
_entity_poly.entity_id
_entity_poly.type
_entity_poly.pdbx_seq_one_letter_code
_entity_poly.pdbx_strand_id
1 'polypeptide(L)' 'MELEQLENNECLHQLLDELDAGKVLSAEDQKFVDECLDRIDELMEILGIQDEEMDEGDALLRQFETINLNQFK' A
#
# COMPACT_ATOMS: atom_id res chain seq x y z
N MET A 1 -4.29 -2.28 -11.57
CA MET A 1 -4.13 -3.08 -10.32
C MET A 1 -4.82 -2.32 -9.18
N GLU A 2 -5.06 -2.91 -8.00
CA GLU A 2 -5.70 -2.18 -6.88
C GLU A 2 -4.88 -0.95 -6.45
N LEU A 3 -3.55 -1.12 -6.38
CA LEU A 3 -2.60 -0.02 -6.10
C LEU A 3 -2.75 1.14 -7.09
N GLU A 4 -2.77 0.84 -8.40
CA GLU A 4 -2.97 1.83 -9.46
C GLU A 4 -4.32 2.56 -9.35
N GLN A 5 -5.37 1.91 -8.82
CA GLN A 5 -6.67 2.58 -8.58
C GLN A 5 -6.60 3.55 -7.41
N LEU A 6 -5.85 3.20 -6.35
CA LEU A 6 -5.61 4.07 -5.20
C LEU A 6 -4.71 5.25 -5.59
N GLU A 7 -3.65 5.01 -6.37
CA GLU A 7 -2.76 6.04 -6.91
C GLU A 7 -3.45 6.99 -7.89
N ASN A 8 -4.54 6.59 -8.55
CA ASN A 8 -5.30 7.46 -9.46
C ASN A 8 -6.61 7.96 -8.83
N ASN A 9 -6.81 7.78 -7.52
CA ASN A 9 -8.03 8.20 -6.85
C ASN A 9 -8.04 9.73 -6.67
N GLU A 10 -8.85 10.43 -7.46
CA GLU A 10 -8.97 11.89 -7.41
C GLU A 10 -9.40 12.43 -6.04
N CYS A 11 -10.26 11.70 -5.31
CA CYS A 11 -10.66 12.09 -3.95
C CYS A 11 -9.48 12.01 -2.98
N LEU A 12 -8.70 10.94 -3.05
CA LEU A 12 -7.50 10.79 -2.21
C LEU A 12 -6.49 11.91 -2.49
N HIS A 13 -6.21 12.18 -3.77
CA HIS A 13 -5.31 13.28 -4.18
C HIS A 13 -5.78 14.63 -3.65
N GLN A 14 -7.07 14.93 -3.79
CA GLN A 14 -7.60 16.19 -3.32
C GLN A 14 -7.47 16.33 -1.79
N LEU A 15 -7.72 15.26 -1.03
CA LEU A 15 -7.58 15.28 0.42
C LEU A 15 -6.11 15.42 0.86
N LEU A 16 -5.17 14.80 0.14
CA LEU A 16 -3.73 14.96 0.35
C LEU A 16 -3.29 16.40 0.05
N ASP A 17 -3.74 17.00 -1.04
CA ASP A 17 -3.48 18.40 -1.37
C ASP A 17 -4.00 19.35 -0.26
N GLU A 18 -5.15 19.02 0.34
CA GLU A 18 -5.69 19.80 1.45
C GLU A 18 -4.84 19.69 2.72
N LEU A 19 -4.35 18.49 3.04
CA LEU A 19 -3.41 18.27 4.15
C LEU A 19 -2.10 19.02 3.92
N ASP A 20 -1.55 18.98 2.71
CA ASP A 20 -0.32 19.70 2.31
C ASP A 20 -0.51 21.22 2.37
N ALA A 21 -1.71 21.70 2.04
CA ALA A 21 -2.08 23.10 2.22
C ALA A 21 -2.27 23.50 3.70
N GLY A 22 -2.13 22.56 4.64
CA GLY A 22 -2.30 22.77 6.08
C GLY A 22 -3.77 22.92 6.50
N LYS A 23 -4.72 22.47 5.68
CA LYS A 23 -6.13 22.42 6.07
C LYS A 23 -6.36 21.24 7.01
N VAL A 24 -7.34 21.40 7.90
CA VAL A 24 -7.79 20.33 8.79
C VAL A 24 -8.94 19.61 8.11
N LEU A 25 -8.74 18.35 7.78
CA LEU A 25 -9.77 17.46 7.24
C LEU A 25 -10.83 17.13 8.31
N SER A 26 -12.01 16.70 7.86
CA SER A 26 -13.00 16.14 8.78
C SER A 26 -12.52 14.80 9.34
N ALA A 27 -13.10 14.34 10.45
CA ALA A 27 -12.73 13.04 11.03
C ALA A 27 -13.04 11.86 10.07
N GLU A 28 -14.05 12.00 9.22
CA GLU A 28 -14.39 10.99 8.21
C GLU A 28 -13.38 11.00 7.06
N ASP A 29 -13.00 12.19 6.58
CA ASP A 29 -12.03 12.34 5.50
C ASP A 29 -10.62 11.91 5.93
N GLN A 30 -10.20 12.28 7.14
CA GLN A 30 -8.92 11.83 7.68
C GLN A 30 -8.88 10.30 7.78
N LYS A 31 -9.96 9.69 8.30
CA LYS A 31 -10.06 8.23 8.40
C LYS A 31 -10.00 7.56 7.02
N PHE A 32 -10.61 8.17 6.01
CA PHE A 32 -10.54 7.67 4.64
C PHE A 32 -9.11 7.75 4.08
N VAL A 33 -8.40 8.87 4.28
CA VAL A 33 -7.00 9.02 3.86
C VAL A 33 -6.14 7.97 4.56
N ASP A 34 -6.27 7.82 5.87
CA ASP A 34 -5.50 6.85 6.67
C ASP A 34 -5.74 5.42 6.17
N GLU A 35 -7.00 5.01 5.97
CA GLU A 35 -7.35 3.68 5.44
C GLU A 35 -6.80 3.44 4.01
N CYS A 36 -6.78 4.48 3.16
CA CYS A 36 -6.21 4.35 1.82
C CYS A 36 -4.69 4.19 1.87
N LEU A 37 -4.00 4.96 2.72
CA LEU A 37 -2.56 4.88 2.90
C LEU A 37 -2.15 3.52 3.49
N ASP A 38 -2.84 3.05 4.54
CA ASP A 38 -2.63 1.71 5.11
C ASP A 38 -2.77 0.62 4.02
N ARG A 39 -3.77 0.76 3.14
CA ARG A 39 -3.98 -0.18 2.05
C ARG A 39 -2.87 -0.11 0.99
N ILE A 40 -2.38 1.08 0.68
CA ILE A 40 -1.24 1.27 -0.23
C ILE A 40 0.00 0.59 0.36
N ASP A 41 0.27 0.78 1.65
CA ASP A 41 1.40 0.15 2.36
C ASP A 41 1.30 -1.38 2.36
N GLU A 42 0.14 -1.94 2.67
CA GLU A 42 -0.10 -3.39 2.57
C GLU A 42 0.15 -3.93 1.15
N LEU A 43 -0.32 -3.19 0.13
CA LEU A 43 -0.14 -3.58 -1.26
C LEU A 43 1.33 -3.51 -1.68
N MET A 44 2.07 -2.50 -1.23
CA MET A 44 3.52 -2.39 -1.44
C MET A 44 4.28 -3.54 -0.78
N GLU A 45 3.91 -3.94 0.45
CA GLU A 45 4.48 -5.11 1.14
C GLU A 45 4.18 -6.41 0.39
N ILE A 46 2.93 -6.63 -0.02
CA ILE A 46 2.52 -7.83 -0.78
C ILE A 46 3.26 -7.92 -2.12
N LEU A 47 3.50 -6.78 -2.78
CA LEU A 47 4.24 -6.71 -4.03
C LEU A 47 5.76 -6.86 -3.82
N GLY A 48 6.24 -6.89 -2.58
CA GLY A 48 7.67 -6.95 -2.25
C GLY A 48 8.43 -5.66 -2.55
N ILE A 49 7.71 -4.54 -2.65
CA ILE A 49 8.23 -3.19 -2.87
C ILE A 49 8.31 -2.51 -1.50
N GLN A 50 9.07 -3.08 -0.56
CA GLN A 50 9.43 -2.36 0.67
C GLN A 50 10.71 -1.55 0.38
N ASP A 51 10.76 -0.32 0.90
CA ASP A 51 11.96 0.51 0.87
C ASP A 51 13.18 -0.30 1.36
N GLU A 52 14.27 -0.14 0.62
CA GLU A 52 15.46 -1.00 0.51
C GLU A 52 16.30 -1.21 1.80
N GLU A 53 15.74 -1.80 2.86
CA GLU A 53 16.54 -2.38 3.96
C GLU A 53 16.32 -3.90 4.16
N MET A 54 15.55 -4.54 3.28
CA MET A 54 15.52 -6.00 3.18
C MET A 54 16.17 -6.39 1.84
N ASP A 55 17.35 -7.01 1.91
CA ASP A 55 18.07 -7.57 0.76
C ASP A 55 17.07 -8.32 -0.13
N GLU A 56 16.99 -7.99 -1.42
CA GLU A 56 16.03 -8.55 -2.39
C GLU A 56 16.00 -10.09 -2.35
N GLY A 57 17.10 -10.73 -1.91
CA GLY A 57 17.20 -12.16 -1.64
C GLY A 57 16.24 -12.70 -0.57
N ASP A 58 15.99 -11.96 0.51
CA ASP A 58 15.13 -12.39 1.62
C ASP A 58 13.64 -12.28 1.28
N ALA A 59 13.25 -11.25 0.52
CA ALA A 59 11.87 -11.08 0.04
C ALA A 59 11.49 -12.21 -0.93
N LEU A 60 12.38 -12.54 -1.87
CA LEU A 60 12.18 -13.62 -2.81
C LEU A 60 12.12 -14.98 -2.10
N LEU A 61 13.00 -15.21 -1.11
CA LEU A 61 13.02 -16.45 -0.33
C LEU A 61 11.72 -16.67 0.46
N ARG A 62 11.17 -15.63 1.09
CA ARG A 62 9.87 -15.69 1.78
C ARG A 62 8.71 -15.98 0.83
N GLN A 63 8.73 -15.40 -0.38
CA GLN A 63 7.71 -15.66 -1.40
C GLN A 63 7.73 -17.14 -1.84
N PHE A 64 8.92 -17.73 -2.01
CA PHE A 64 9.06 -19.16 -2.30
C PHE A 64 8.62 -20.06 -1.13
N GLU A 65 8.86 -19.65 0.12
CA GLU A 65 8.44 -20.40 1.31
C GLU A 65 6.90 -20.40 1.51
N THR A 66 6.23 -19.31 1.11
CA THR A 66 4.77 -19.21 1.21
C THR A 66 4.02 -19.91 0.07
N ILE A 67 4.68 -20.14 -1.07
CA ILE A 67 4.13 -21.00 -2.14
C ILE A 67 4.15 -22.45 -1.65
N ASN A 68 3.04 -22.84 -1.02
CA ASN A 68 2.74 -24.22 -0.66
C ASN A 68 2.82 -25.13 -1.90
N LEU A 69 3.84 -25.99 -1.97
CA LEU A 69 4.00 -27.13 -2.90
C LEU A 69 2.83 -28.14 -2.89
N ASN A 70 1.75 -27.86 -2.15
CA ASN A 70 0.56 -28.69 -2.06
C ASN A 70 -0.45 -28.48 -3.21
N GLN A 71 -0.24 -27.51 -4.12
CA GLN A 71 -1.13 -27.30 -5.28
C GLN A 71 -0.77 -28.12 -6.53
N PHE A 72 0.32 -28.90 -6.50
CA PHE A 72 0.70 -29.80 -7.60
C PHE A 72 0.64 -31.27 -7.21
N LYS A 73 -0.50 -31.73 -6.69
CA LYS A 73 -0.83 -33.16 -6.60
C LYS A 73 -2.11 -33.47 -7.38
#